data_AF-A0A6L7ICS2-F1
#
_entry.id   AF-A0A6L7ICS2-F1
#
_cell.length_a   1.000
_cell.length_b   1.000
_cell.length_c   1.000
_cell.angle_alpha   90.00
_cell.angle_beta   90.00
_cell.angle_gamma   90.00
#
_symmetry.space_group_name_H-M   'P 1'
#
loop_
_entity.id
_entity.type
_entity.pdbx_description
1 polymer ?
#
loop_
_entity_poly.entity_id
_entity_poly.type
_entity_poly.pdbx_seq_one_letter_code
_entity_poly.pdbx_strand_id
1 'polypeptide(L)' 'MKKHLFLRLCLILAVGVSAFSCRTEDFYNEEEAHGNTGLRLTSQRISLNESKHKTKLLPDLEKQKQQ' A
#
# COMPACT_ATOMS: atom_id res chain seq x y z
N MET A 1 44.29 11.27 3.82
CA MET A 1 43.07 11.55 3.02
C MET A 1 42.21 10.31 2.71
N LYS A 2 42.79 9.11 2.53
CA LYS A 2 42.06 7.88 2.12
C LYS A 2 40.93 7.43 3.07
N LYS A 3 41.08 7.64 4.38
CA LYS A 3 40.09 7.28 5.42
C LYS A 3 38.78 8.08 5.31
N HIS A 4 38.89 9.37 5.00
CA HIS A 4 37.74 10.25 4.82
C HIS A 4 37.01 9.97 3.50
N LEU A 5 37.74 9.49 2.48
CA LEU A 5 37.13 9.07 1.23
C LEU A 5 36.26 7.82 1.43
N PHE A 6 36.77 6.83 2.18
CA PHE A 6 35.99 5.64 2.53
C PHE A 6 34.77 5.99 3.39
N LEU A 7 34.94 6.84 4.41
CA LEU A 7 33.84 7.28 5.26
C LEU A 7 32.73 8.00 4.47
N ARG A 8 33.11 8.87 3.51
CA ARG A 8 32.15 9.55 2.63
C ARG A 8 31.40 8.58 1.73
N LEU A 9 32.09 7.55 1.22
CA LEU A 9 31.46 6.51 0.41
C LEU A 9 30.43 5.71 1.22
N CYS A 10 30.76 5.33 2.45
CA CYS A 10 29.83 4.64 3.36
C CYS A 10 28.59 5.49 3.66
N LEU A 11 28.75 6.81 3.89
CA LEU A 11 27.63 7.71 4.14
C LEU A 11 26.68 7.84 2.94
N ILE A 12 27.23 7.94 1.72
CA ILE A 12 26.41 7.97 0.49
C ILE A 12 25.64 6.65 0.32
N LEU A 13 26.30 5.52 0.59
CA LEU A 13 25.69 4.20 0.47
C LEU A 13 24.58 3.97 1.50
N ALA A 14 24.77 4.43 2.75
CA ALA A 14 23.75 4.35 3.79
C ALA A 14 22.48 5.13 3.40
N VAL A 15 22.64 6.36 2.88
CA VAL A 15 21.50 7.17 2.40
C VAL A 15 20.79 6.51 1.22
N GLY A 16 21.54 5.92 0.28
CA GLY A 16 20.99 5.19 -0.85
C GLY A 16 20.16 3.97 -0.42
N VAL A 17 20.69 3.15 0.49
CA VAL A 17 19.98 1.96 1.00
C VAL A 17 18.76 2.36 1.83
N SER A 18 18.83 3.40 2.66
CA SER A 18 17.65 3.88 3.40
C SER A 18 16.56 4.43 2.48
N ALA A 19 16.91 5.20 1.44
CA ALA A 19 15.94 5.70 0.47
C ALA A 19 15.35 4.57 -0.39
N PHE A 20 16.13 3.55 -0.75
CA PHE A 20 15.63 2.34 -1.41
C PHE A 20 14.71 1.54 -0.48
N SER A 21 15.10 1.23 0.76
CA SER A 21 14.24 0.51 1.72
C SER A 21 12.95 1.26 2.05
N CYS A 22 12.96 2.60 2.09
CA CYS A 22 11.74 3.39 2.26
C CYS A 22 10.88 3.48 0.99
N ARG A 23 11.44 3.15 -0.19
CA ARG A 23 10.69 3.07 -1.46
C ARG A 23 10.24 1.66 -1.79
N THR A 24 10.92 0.65 -1.26
CA THR A 24 10.52 -0.76 -1.37
C THR A 24 9.44 -1.14 -0.35
N GLU A 25 8.44 -0.27 -0.17
CA GLU A 25 7.05 -0.71 0.00
C GLU A 25 6.46 -1.10 -1.37
N ASP A 26 7.30 -1.65 -2.26
CA ASP A 26 6.88 -2.39 -3.44
C ASP A 26 6.21 -3.65 -2.94
N PHE A 27 4.97 -3.53 -2.46
CA PHE A 27 3.99 -4.58 -2.24
C PHE A 27 4.63 -5.97 -2.12
N TYR A 28 5.47 -6.17 -1.11
CA TYR A 28 5.89 -7.50 -0.73
C TYR A 28 4.61 -8.13 -0.20
N ASN A 29 3.90 -8.80 -1.11
CA ASN A 29 2.89 -9.77 -0.80
C ASN A 29 3.64 -10.89 -0.07
N GLU A 30 3.96 -10.66 1.20
CA GLU A 30 4.32 -11.69 2.17
C GLU A 30 3.09 -12.53 2.49
N GLU A 31 2.30 -12.91 1.48
CA GLU A 31 1.15 -13.81 1.62
C GLU A 31 1.61 -15.25 1.91
N GLU A 32 2.92 -15.51 2.08
CA GLU A 32 3.45 -16.86 2.24
C GLU A 32 4.21 -17.13 3.56
N ALA A 33 4.28 -16.20 4.53
CA ALA A 33 5.11 -16.48 5.71
C ALA A 33 4.71 -15.88 7.07
N HIS A 34 3.43 -15.60 7.38
CA HIS A 34 3.02 -15.59 8.80
C HIS A 34 1.51 -15.56 9.03
N GLY A 35 0.92 -16.73 9.33
CA GLY A 35 -0.04 -16.97 10.43
C GLY A 35 -1.17 -15.98 10.79
N ASN A 36 -1.68 -15.12 9.92
CA ASN A 36 -2.87 -14.32 10.22
C ASN A 36 -3.92 -14.40 9.09
N THR A 37 -4.80 -15.38 9.17
CA THR A 37 -6.03 -15.52 8.37
C THR A 37 -7.15 -14.55 8.82
N GLY A 38 -6.81 -13.48 9.53
CA GLY A 38 -7.75 -12.45 9.96
C GLY A 38 -7.89 -11.36 8.91
N LEU A 39 -8.92 -11.47 8.07
CA LEU A 39 -9.32 -10.51 7.05
C LEU A 39 -8.43 -10.49 5.79
N ARG A 40 -8.59 -11.51 4.93
CA ARG A 40 -8.18 -11.38 3.52
C ARG A 40 -9.00 -10.24 2.91
N LEU A 41 -8.35 -9.15 2.54
CA LEU A 41 -8.93 -8.13 1.68
C LEU A 41 -9.24 -8.82 0.35
N THR A 42 -10.48 -9.27 0.16
CA THR A 42 -10.86 -9.88 -1.11
C THR A 42 -10.78 -8.79 -2.16
N SER A 43 -10.01 -9.00 -3.22
CA SER A 43 -10.05 -8.13 -4.43
C SER A 43 -11.41 -8.24 -5.16
N GLN A 44 -12.36 -8.97 -4.56
CA GLN A 44 -13.70 -9.13 -5.05
C GLN A 44 -14.44 -7.81 -4.85
N ARG A 45 -14.57 -7.05 -5.93
CA ARG A 45 -15.43 -5.86 -5.97
C ARG A 45 -16.86 -6.30 -5.65
N ILE A 46 -17.35 -5.87 -4.48
CA ILE A 46 -18.74 -6.08 -4.09
C ILE A 46 -19.60 -5.26 -5.06
N SER A 47 -20.46 -5.94 -5.83
CA SER A 47 -21.41 -5.26 -6.71
C SER A 47 -22.38 -4.43 -5.87
N LEU A 48 -22.60 -3.17 -6.25
CA LEU A 48 -23.60 -2.32 -5.61
C LEU A 48 -25.00 -2.96 -5.63
N ASN A 49 -25.26 -3.82 -6.63
CA ASN A 49 -26.52 -4.54 -6.75
C ASN A 49 -26.70 -5.63 -5.67
N GLU A 50 -25.60 -6.17 -5.16
CA GLU A 50 -25.57 -7.26 -4.17
C GLU A 50 -25.41 -6.73 -2.73
N SER A 51 -25.18 -5.42 -2.56
CA SER A 51 -25.05 -4.80 -1.24
C SER A 51 -26.38 -4.76 -0.49
N LYS A 52 -26.36 -5.25 0.76
CA LYS A 52 -27.50 -5.17 1.70
C LYS A 52 -27.99 -3.73 1.94
N HIS A 53 -27.13 -2.75 1.72
CA HIS A 53 -27.42 -1.33 1.98
C HIS A 53 -27.68 -0.53 0.70
N LYS A 54 -27.87 -1.19 -0.45
CA LYS A 54 -28.15 -0.56 -1.75
C LYS A 54 -29.21 0.54 -1.68
N THR A 55 -30.32 0.30 -0.97
CA THR A 55 -31.45 1.25 -0.86
C THR A 55 -31.09 2.56 -0.14
N LYS A 56 -30.06 2.54 0.70
CA LYS A 56 -29.55 3.75 1.38
C LYS A 56 -28.46 4.45 0.57
N LEU A 57 -27.66 3.69 -0.20
CA LEU A 57 -26.58 4.24 -1.02
C LEU A 57 -27.07 4.87 -2.34
N LEU A 58 -28.08 4.28 -2.97
CA LEU A 58 -28.57 4.72 -4.28
C LEU A 58 -29.00 6.20 -4.31
N PRO A 59 -29.79 6.71 -3.34
CA PRO A 59 -30.21 8.10 -3.35
C PRO A 59 -29.05 9.09 -3.25
N ASP A 60 -28.00 8.76 -2.50
CA ASP A 60 -26.86 9.66 -2.31
C ASP A 60 -25.92 9.66 -3.53
N LEU A 61 -25.76 8.50 -4.19
CA LEU A 61 -25.09 8.39 -5.49
C LEU A 61 -25.80 9.20 -6.58
N GLU A 62 -27.13 9.20 -6.58
CA GLU A 62 -27.94 9.91 -7.58
C GLU A 62 -27.87 11.43 -7.41
N LYS A 63 -27.86 11.93 -6.17
CA LYS A 63 -27.61 13.35 -5.86
C LYS A 63 -26.24 13.82 -6.34
N GLN A 64 -25.20 13.00 -6.21
CA GLN A 64 -23.85 13.37 -6.65
C GLN A 64 -23.67 13.33 -8.17
N LYS A 65 -24.44 12.51 -8.90
CA LYS A 65 -24.41 12.45 -10.37
C LYS A 65 -25.09 13.65 -11.03
N GLN A 66 -25.92 14.38 -10.28
CA GLN A 66 -26.64 15.57 -10.75
C GLN A 66 -25.84 16.88 -10.56
N GLN A 67 -24.61 16.81 -10.02
CA GLN A 67 -23.60 17.87 -10.06
C GLN A 67 -22.71 17.73 -11.29
#